data_AF-A0A8K0UN01-F1
#
_entry.id   AF-A0A8K0UN01-F1
#
_cell.length_a   1.000
_cell.length_b   1.000
_cell.length_c   1.000
_cell.angle_alpha   90.00
_cell.angle_beta   90.00
_cell.angle_gamma   90.00
#
_symmetry.space_group_name_H-M   'P 1'
#
loop_
_entity.id
_entity.type
_entity.pdbx_description
1 polymer ?
#
loop_
_entity_poly.entity_id
_entity_poly.type
_entity_poly.pdbx_seq_one_letter_code
_entity_poly.pdbx_strand_id
1 'polypeptide(L)'
;MKSFVKLAVALAAVTSQVAAHYTFPSLVVGGTTTPAWVNVRKTNNFNSQAPVTDVTSADFRCFDTETGATAQTATVAAGSPLGIMSDGTIYHPGVVNIYMAKAPSDVSSFAGDGAVWFKVHEISAVTNGGQSITFPAEGVPGVTFTVPKSLPSGQYLVRMEAIALHVAQSYGGAQFYISCGQVQVTNGGSGKPGPLVAIPGVYTGYEPGILININYPIPKNYTQPGPAVWSG
;
A
#
# COMPACT_ATOMS: atom_id res chain seq x y z
N MET A 1 2.11 -17.07 69.30
CA MET A 1 3.04 -16.59 68.26
C MET A 1 2.24 -16.38 66.98
N LYS A 2 2.15 -15.14 66.49
CA LYS A 2 1.26 -14.73 65.38
C LYS A 2 1.93 -15.05 64.04
N SER A 3 1.28 -15.85 63.20
CA SER A 3 1.76 -16.24 61.88
C SER A 3 1.44 -15.14 60.86
N PHE A 4 2.45 -14.60 60.18
CA PHE A 4 2.30 -13.59 59.13
C PHE A 4 2.29 -14.27 57.77
N VAL A 5 1.12 -14.30 57.12
CA VAL A 5 0.98 -14.73 55.72
C VAL A 5 1.51 -13.61 54.82
N LYS A 6 2.60 -13.87 54.09
CA LYS A 6 3.13 -12.95 53.08
C LYS A 6 2.31 -13.10 51.80
N LEU A 7 1.52 -12.09 51.46
CA LEU A 7 0.79 -12.00 50.21
C LEU A 7 1.77 -11.53 49.11
N ALA A 8 2.14 -12.42 48.19
CA ALA A 8 2.91 -12.07 47.02
C ALA A 8 1.99 -11.46 45.96
N VAL A 9 2.13 -10.15 45.70
CA VAL A 9 1.43 -9.46 44.61
C VAL A 9 2.24 -9.67 43.33
N ALA A 10 1.72 -10.47 42.40
CA ALA A 10 2.29 -10.60 41.07
C ALA A 10 1.89 -9.37 40.23
N LEU A 11 2.86 -8.51 39.92
CA LEU A 11 2.66 -7.36 39.06
C LEU A 11 2.73 -7.84 37.60
N ALA A 12 1.58 -7.97 36.93
CA ALA A 12 1.52 -8.26 35.51
C ALA A 12 1.97 -7.02 34.72
N ALA A 13 3.16 -7.08 34.12
CA ALA A 13 3.62 -6.04 33.21
C ALA A 13 2.81 -6.13 31.91
N VAL A 14 1.92 -5.16 31.69
CA VAL A 14 1.26 -4.96 30.39
C VAL A 14 2.26 -4.24 29.49
N THR A 15 2.91 -4.96 28.59
CA THR A 15 3.73 -4.35 27.54
C THR A 15 2.78 -3.81 26.47
N SER A 16 2.63 -2.49 26.39
CA SER A 16 2.00 -1.86 25.23
C SER A 16 2.91 -2.04 24.04
N GLN A 17 2.59 -2.97 23.15
CA GLN A 17 3.20 -3.04 21.82
C GLN A 17 2.68 -1.84 21.03
N VAL A 18 3.43 -0.74 21.04
CA VAL A 18 3.21 0.33 20.07
C VAL A 18 3.72 -0.22 18.74
N ALA A 19 2.81 -0.70 17.89
CA ALA A 19 3.13 -1.05 16.51
C ALA A 19 3.51 0.25 15.80
N ALA A 20 4.82 0.47 15.68
CA ALA A 20 5.37 1.69 15.11
C ALA A 20 5.44 1.63 13.58
N HIS A 21 4.73 0.68 12.92
CA HIS A 21 4.73 0.32 11.49
C HIS A 21 3.34 -0.28 11.13
N TYR A 22 3.06 -0.62 9.87
CA TYR A 22 1.78 -1.24 9.46
C TYR A 22 1.94 -2.14 8.22
N THR A 23 0.97 -3.02 8.01
CA THR A 23 0.81 -3.81 6.78
C THR A 23 -0.56 -3.56 6.14
N PHE A 24 -0.77 -4.08 4.93
CA PHE A 24 -2.05 -3.99 4.21
C PHE A 24 -2.61 -5.38 3.88
N PRO A 25 -3.14 -6.12 4.88
CA PRO A 25 -3.39 -7.55 4.75
C PRO A 25 -4.73 -7.91 4.11
N SER A 26 -5.65 -6.97 3.94
CA SER A 26 -7.06 -7.27 3.61
C SER A 26 -7.60 -6.40 2.48
N LEU A 27 -8.49 -6.99 1.68
CA LEU A 27 -9.32 -6.24 0.73
C LEU A 27 -10.68 -5.88 1.36
N VAL A 28 -11.35 -4.87 0.81
CA VAL A 28 -12.78 -4.62 1.05
C VAL A 28 -13.52 -4.81 -0.27
N VAL A 29 -14.38 -5.82 -0.32
CA VAL A 29 -15.15 -6.16 -1.52
C VAL A 29 -16.62 -6.25 -1.15
N GLY A 30 -17.48 -5.53 -1.87
CA GLY A 30 -18.91 -5.47 -1.54
C GLY A 30 -19.19 -4.93 -0.13
N GLY A 31 -18.33 -4.05 0.39
CA GLY A 31 -18.43 -3.50 1.74
C GLY A 31 -17.98 -4.44 2.86
N THR A 32 -17.46 -5.63 2.54
CA THR A 32 -16.95 -6.59 3.54
C THR A 32 -15.43 -6.67 3.50
N THR A 33 -14.80 -6.52 4.66
CA THR A 33 -13.35 -6.72 4.83
C THR A 33 -13.03 -8.21 4.81
N THR A 34 -12.15 -8.64 3.91
CA THR A 34 -11.70 -10.03 3.82
C THR A 34 -10.76 -10.36 4.99
N PRO A 35 -10.64 -11.63 5.42
CA PRO A 35 -9.64 -11.98 6.43
C PRO A 35 -8.22 -11.69 5.93
N ALA A 36 -7.32 -11.40 6.87
CA ALA A 36 -5.94 -11.06 6.60
C ALA A 36 -5.25 -12.13 5.74
N TRP A 37 -4.58 -11.70 4.68
CA TRP A 37 -3.78 -12.53 3.76
C TRP A 37 -4.56 -13.61 3.00
N VAL A 38 -5.90 -13.51 2.94
CA VAL A 38 -6.72 -14.41 2.13
C VAL A 38 -6.75 -13.98 0.67
N ASN A 39 -7.01 -12.70 0.41
CA ASN A 39 -7.08 -12.14 -0.94
C ASN A 39 -5.90 -11.20 -1.28
N VAL A 40 -4.96 -11.07 -0.34
CA VAL A 40 -3.72 -10.32 -0.47
C VAL A 40 -2.57 -11.28 -0.26
N ARG A 41 -1.56 -11.20 -1.13
CA ARG A 41 -0.33 -11.98 -0.98
C ARG A 41 0.36 -11.60 0.32
N LYS A 42 0.69 -12.60 1.14
CA LYS A 42 1.36 -12.38 2.42
C LYS A 42 2.73 -11.76 2.18
N THR A 43 2.96 -10.58 2.72
CA THR A 43 4.21 -9.84 2.51
C THR A 43 5.31 -10.32 3.45
N ASN A 44 6.58 -10.09 3.10
CA ASN A 44 7.75 -10.45 3.91
C ASN A 44 7.70 -9.78 5.30
N ASN A 45 7.14 -8.56 5.37
CA ASN A 45 6.97 -7.83 6.61
C ASN A 45 5.72 -8.19 7.43
N PHE A 46 5.01 -9.29 7.15
CA PHE A 46 3.76 -9.63 7.85
C PHE A 46 3.89 -9.69 9.39
N ASN A 47 5.09 -9.97 9.90
CA ASN A 47 5.41 -9.92 11.33
C ASN A 47 6.16 -8.65 11.74
N SER A 48 7.21 -8.27 11.00
CA SER A 48 8.10 -7.16 11.38
C SER A 48 7.50 -5.79 11.09
N GLN A 49 6.57 -5.73 10.14
CA GLN A 49 5.97 -4.53 9.57
C GLN A 49 6.98 -3.55 8.96
N ALA A 50 8.25 -3.94 8.81
CA ALA A 50 9.30 -3.15 8.20
C ALA A 50 8.95 -2.71 6.76
N PRO A 51 9.37 -1.52 6.31
CA PRO A 51 9.10 -1.06 4.96
C PRO A 51 10.10 -1.64 3.96
N VAL A 52 9.76 -1.59 2.66
CA VAL A 52 10.75 -1.63 1.59
C VAL A 52 11.35 -0.22 1.45
N THR A 53 12.66 -0.10 1.25
CA THR A 53 13.33 1.20 1.00
C THR A 53 14.11 1.23 -0.31
N ASP A 54 14.46 0.07 -0.86
CA ASP A 54 15.13 -0.07 -2.15
C ASP A 54 14.09 -0.21 -3.28
N VAL A 55 13.92 0.87 -4.05
CA VAL A 55 12.99 0.94 -5.19
C VAL A 55 13.41 0.07 -6.39
N THR A 56 14.64 -0.45 -6.38
CA THR A 56 15.17 -1.32 -7.44
C THR A 56 15.00 -2.81 -7.13
N SER A 57 14.65 -3.14 -5.88
CA SER A 57 14.45 -4.52 -5.43
C SER A 57 13.23 -5.18 -6.11
N ALA A 58 13.29 -6.50 -6.31
CA ALA A 58 12.13 -7.28 -6.72
C ALA A 58 10.98 -7.21 -5.70
N ASP A 59 11.29 -7.08 -4.40
CA ASP A 59 10.31 -6.87 -3.34
C ASP A 59 9.53 -5.57 -3.50
N PHE A 60 10.05 -4.59 -4.26
CA PHE A 60 9.34 -3.35 -4.51
C PHE A 60 8.00 -3.54 -5.23
N ARG A 61 7.80 -4.69 -5.89
CA ARG A 61 6.56 -5.02 -6.59
C ARG A 61 5.42 -5.43 -5.65
N CYS A 62 5.54 -6.57 -5.00
CA CYS A 62 4.49 -7.13 -4.13
C CYS A 62 4.98 -7.50 -2.73
N PHE A 63 6.26 -7.25 -2.45
CA PHE A 63 6.94 -7.53 -1.18
C PHE A 63 6.75 -8.96 -0.67
N ASP A 64 6.83 -9.93 -1.58
CA ASP A 64 6.50 -11.34 -1.35
C ASP A 64 7.62 -12.31 -1.77
N THR A 65 8.85 -11.82 -2.01
CA THR A 65 9.92 -12.71 -2.51
C THR A 65 10.42 -13.72 -1.47
N GLU A 66 10.33 -13.42 -0.17
CA GLU A 66 10.70 -14.36 0.90
C GLU A 66 9.55 -15.32 1.25
N THR A 67 8.31 -14.82 1.22
CA THR A 67 7.12 -15.66 1.53
C THR A 67 6.73 -16.56 0.36
N GLY A 68 7.02 -16.15 -0.88
CA GLY A 68 6.57 -16.82 -2.11
C GLY A 68 5.05 -16.94 -2.20
N ALA A 69 4.31 -16.06 -1.50
CA ALA A 69 2.88 -16.24 -1.29
C ALA A 69 2.05 -15.89 -2.53
N THR A 70 1.05 -16.70 -2.81
CA THR A 70 -0.10 -16.33 -3.65
C THR A 70 -1.33 -16.07 -2.76
N ALA A 71 -2.44 -15.65 -3.35
CA ALA A 71 -3.69 -15.40 -2.64
C ALA A 71 -4.90 -16.02 -3.34
N GLN A 72 -6.06 -16.00 -2.70
CA GLN A 72 -7.34 -16.28 -3.35
C GLN A 72 -7.81 -15.05 -4.14
N THR A 73 -8.49 -15.28 -5.26
CA THR A 73 -8.99 -14.19 -6.11
C THR A 73 -10.39 -13.75 -5.69
N ALA A 74 -10.57 -12.48 -5.31
CA ALA A 74 -11.86 -11.92 -4.95
C ALA A 74 -12.60 -11.37 -6.19
N THR A 75 -13.91 -11.57 -6.30
CA THR A 75 -14.69 -11.03 -7.43
C THR A 75 -15.18 -9.61 -7.15
N VAL A 76 -14.92 -8.68 -8.06
CA VAL A 76 -15.40 -7.28 -7.98
C VAL A 76 -15.91 -6.83 -9.35
N ALA A 77 -17.00 -6.07 -9.39
CA ALA A 77 -17.48 -5.50 -10.65
C ALA A 77 -16.76 -4.18 -10.97
N ALA A 78 -16.45 -3.92 -12.24
CA ALA A 78 -16.03 -2.60 -12.68
C ALA A 78 -17.08 -1.55 -12.30
N GLY A 79 -16.63 -0.37 -11.86
CA GLY A 79 -17.47 0.70 -11.31
C GLY A 79 -17.88 0.50 -9.84
N SER A 80 -17.57 -0.63 -9.21
CA SER A 80 -17.83 -0.86 -7.78
C SER A 80 -16.66 -0.38 -6.92
N PRO A 81 -16.90 -0.06 -5.64
CA PRO A 81 -15.82 0.23 -4.70
C PRO A 81 -14.98 -1.03 -4.42
N LEU A 82 -13.66 -0.84 -4.35
CA LEU A 82 -12.67 -1.80 -3.87
C LEU A 82 -11.78 -1.09 -2.85
N GLY A 83 -11.58 -1.72 -1.69
CA GLY A 83 -10.68 -1.22 -0.66
C GLY A 83 -9.47 -2.11 -0.42
N ILE A 84 -8.39 -1.52 0.07
CA ILE A 84 -7.26 -2.21 0.70
C ILE A 84 -7.09 -1.63 2.11
N MET A 85 -7.16 -2.48 3.14
CA MET A 85 -7.14 -2.08 4.54
C MET A 85 -5.79 -2.34 5.18
N SER A 86 -5.40 -1.42 6.06
CA SER A 86 -4.28 -1.61 6.98
C SER A 86 -4.68 -2.53 8.14
N ASP A 87 -3.70 -3.18 8.77
CA ASP A 87 -3.84 -3.84 10.08
C ASP A 87 -4.02 -2.85 11.25
N GLY A 88 -3.95 -1.55 10.98
CA GLY A 88 -4.28 -0.47 11.90
C GLY A 88 -4.72 0.79 11.16
N THR A 89 -3.89 1.83 11.19
CA THR A 89 -4.08 3.05 10.39
C THR A 89 -2.77 3.44 9.73
N ILE A 90 -2.85 4.11 8.59
CA ILE A 90 -1.70 4.72 7.94
C ILE A 90 -1.31 5.95 8.78
N TYR A 91 -0.38 5.82 9.73
CA TYR A 91 -0.08 6.94 10.65
C TYR A 91 1.20 7.72 10.28
N HIS A 92 1.99 7.26 9.30
CA HIS A 92 3.12 8.06 8.84
C HIS A 92 2.67 9.15 7.86
N PRO A 93 3.24 10.37 7.95
CA PRO A 93 2.99 11.40 6.95
C PRO A 93 3.53 10.92 5.60
N GLY A 94 2.66 10.89 4.61
CA GLY A 94 2.94 10.23 3.34
C GLY A 94 1.81 10.29 2.33
N VAL A 95 2.07 9.70 1.17
CA VAL A 95 1.11 9.63 0.07
C VAL A 95 0.76 8.20 -0.26
N VAL A 96 -0.32 8.00 -1.01
CA VAL A 96 -0.72 6.69 -1.50
C VAL A 96 -0.76 6.66 -3.01
N ASN A 97 -0.32 5.55 -3.59
CA ASN A 97 -0.67 5.13 -4.94
C ASN A 97 -1.35 3.76 -4.90
N ILE A 98 -2.34 3.57 -5.78
CA ILE A 98 -2.88 2.24 -6.08
C ILE A 98 -2.67 1.97 -7.55
N TYR A 99 -2.05 0.82 -7.83
CA TYR A 99 -1.83 0.34 -9.18
C TYR A 99 -2.63 -0.93 -9.44
N MET A 100 -2.97 -1.16 -10.71
CA MET A 100 -3.49 -2.44 -11.16
C MET A 100 -2.63 -2.97 -12.32
N ALA A 101 -2.56 -4.30 -12.44
CA ALA A 101 -1.91 -4.98 -13.55
C ALA A 101 -2.77 -6.17 -13.99
N LYS A 102 -3.09 -6.24 -15.29
CA LYS A 102 -3.89 -7.34 -15.84
C LYS A 102 -3.04 -8.60 -15.95
N ALA A 103 -3.50 -9.70 -15.36
CA ALA A 103 -2.89 -10.99 -15.59
C ALA A 103 -3.18 -11.46 -17.02
N PRO A 104 -2.19 -12.00 -17.75
CA PRO A 104 -2.42 -12.58 -19.08
C PRO A 104 -3.26 -13.86 -19.03
N SER A 105 -3.31 -14.51 -17.86
CA SER A 105 -4.03 -15.75 -17.59
C SER A 105 -4.51 -15.78 -16.12
N ASP A 106 -4.24 -16.86 -15.39
CA ASP A 106 -4.45 -16.93 -13.94
C ASP A 106 -3.54 -15.92 -13.21
N VAL A 107 -4.12 -15.14 -12.29
CA VAL A 107 -3.37 -14.16 -11.48
C VAL A 107 -2.54 -14.84 -10.39
N SER A 108 -2.87 -16.08 -10.02
CA SER A 108 -2.16 -16.80 -8.97
C SER A 108 -0.69 -17.10 -9.35
N SER A 109 -0.41 -17.22 -10.65
CA SER A 109 0.93 -17.45 -11.24
C SER A 109 1.54 -16.19 -11.88
N PHE A 110 0.81 -15.07 -11.88
CA PHE A 110 1.27 -13.84 -12.50
C PHE A 110 2.14 -13.03 -11.53
N ALA A 111 3.44 -12.91 -11.80
CA ALA A 111 4.35 -12.16 -10.95
C ALA A 111 4.23 -10.62 -11.09
N GLY A 112 3.68 -10.12 -12.21
CA GLY A 112 3.58 -8.69 -12.47
C GLY A 112 4.87 -8.05 -13.04
N ASP A 113 5.75 -8.84 -13.66
CA ASP A 113 6.96 -8.33 -14.33
C ASP A 113 6.65 -7.51 -15.60
N GLY A 114 7.57 -6.59 -15.92
CA GLY A 114 7.49 -5.76 -17.12
C GLY A 114 6.54 -4.56 -16.97
N ALA A 115 6.36 -3.82 -18.07
CA ALA A 115 5.54 -2.62 -18.10
C ALA A 115 4.03 -2.94 -18.19
N VAL A 116 3.47 -3.42 -17.08
CA VAL A 116 2.08 -3.92 -16.98
C VAL A 116 1.22 -3.16 -15.97
N TRP A 117 1.83 -2.28 -15.18
CA TRP A 117 1.16 -1.55 -14.10
C TRP A 117 0.65 -0.20 -14.59
N PHE A 118 -0.58 0.14 -14.23
CA PHE A 118 -1.15 1.48 -14.40
C PHE A 118 -1.71 1.95 -13.07
N LYS A 119 -1.61 3.25 -12.80
CA LYS A 119 -2.15 3.85 -11.58
C LYS A 119 -3.66 4.04 -11.74
N VAL A 120 -4.44 3.65 -10.74
CA VAL A 120 -5.92 3.80 -10.72
C VAL A 120 -6.41 4.76 -9.66
N HIS A 121 -5.57 5.05 -8.66
CA HIS A 121 -5.91 5.97 -7.59
C HIS A 121 -4.64 6.51 -6.94
N GLU A 122 -4.73 7.72 -6.39
CA GLU A 122 -3.70 8.30 -5.52
C GLU A 122 -4.32 9.20 -4.46
N ILE A 123 -3.63 9.31 -3.33
CA ILE A 123 -3.88 10.32 -2.31
C ILE A 123 -2.57 11.09 -2.15
N SER A 124 -2.51 12.28 -2.75
CA SER A 124 -1.32 13.13 -2.75
C SER A 124 -1.27 14.06 -1.55
N ALA A 125 -0.08 14.61 -1.26
CA ALA A 125 0.08 15.64 -0.25
C ALA A 125 -0.52 16.98 -0.70
N VAL A 126 -1.03 17.76 0.24
CA VAL A 126 -1.55 19.11 -0.02
C VAL A 126 -0.55 20.12 0.49
N THR A 127 -0.12 21.05 -0.36
CA THR A 127 0.86 22.09 -0.02
C THR A 127 0.22 23.48 -0.11
N ASN A 128 0.67 24.40 0.74
CA ASN A 128 0.25 25.79 0.72
C ASN A 128 1.46 26.73 0.52
N GLY A 129 2.14 26.60 -0.62
CA GLY A 129 3.22 27.52 -1.00
C GLY A 129 4.41 27.59 -0.02
N GLY A 130 4.62 26.53 0.77
CA GLY A 130 5.69 26.42 1.77
C GLY A 130 5.28 26.88 3.17
N GLN A 131 4.00 27.22 3.39
CA GLN A 131 3.45 27.50 4.72
C GLN A 131 3.07 26.22 5.45
N SER A 132 2.53 25.23 4.72
CA SER A 132 2.17 23.93 5.26
C SER A 132 2.25 22.84 4.18
N ILE A 133 2.44 21.62 4.65
CA ILE A 133 2.21 20.37 3.92
C ILE A 133 1.35 19.47 4.79
N THR A 134 0.30 18.89 4.23
CA THR A 134 -0.57 17.92 4.92
C THR A 134 -0.73 16.66 4.10
N PHE A 135 -1.01 15.54 4.77
CA PHE A 135 -1.08 14.23 4.18
C PHE A 135 -2.48 13.64 4.41
N PRO A 136 -3.40 13.74 3.44
CA PRO A 136 -4.78 13.27 3.62
C PRO A 136 -4.92 11.76 3.86
N ALA A 137 -3.87 10.99 3.55
CA ALA A 137 -3.81 9.56 3.85
C ALA A 137 -3.43 9.27 5.32
N GLU A 138 -2.95 10.26 6.07
CA GLU A 138 -2.57 10.06 7.47
C GLU A 138 -3.83 9.88 8.35
N GLY A 139 -3.81 8.85 9.20
CA GLY A 139 -4.90 8.47 10.11
C GLY A 139 -6.02 7.65 9.49
N VAL A 140 -6.00 7.37 8.19
CA VAL A 140 -7.05 6.54 7.56
C VAL A 140 -6.78 5.04 7.78
N PRO A 141 -7.81 4.19 7.94
CA PRO A 141 -7.65 2.75 8.19
C PRO A 141 -7.24 1.95 6.94
N GLY A 142 -7.22 2.58 5.78
CA GLY A 142 -7.03 1.97 4.48
C GLY A 142 -7.55 2.89 3.38
N VAL A 143 -7.45 2.43 2.14
CA VAL A 143 -7.86 3.24 0.98
C VAL A 143 -8.92 2.50 0.19
N THR A 144 -10.03 3.19 -0.08
CA THR A 144 -11.10 2.73 -0.97
C THR A 144 -11.10 3.58 -2.22
N PHE A 145 -11.20 2.92 -3.37
CA PHE A 145 -11.31 3.57 -4.67
C PHE A 145 -12.38 2.87 -5.51
N THR A 146 -12.86 3.53 -6.55
CA THR A 146 -13.77 2.92 -7.51
C THR A 146 -12.96 2.20 -8.58
N VAL A 147 -13.22 0.91 -8.78
CA VAL A 147 -12.63 0.18 -9.92
C VAL A 147 -13.08 0.88 -11.20
N PRO A 148 -12.18 1.34 -12.10
CA PRO A 148 -12.59 2.14 -13.25
C PRO A 148 -13.63 1.41 -14.11
N LYS A 149 -14.66 2.12 -14.58
CA LYS A 149 -15.83 1.50 -15.20
C LYS A 149 -15.48 0.94 -16.57
N SER A 150 -14.56 1.56 -17.30
CA SER A 150 -14.11 1.04 -18.60
C SER A 150 -13.05 -0.06 -18.50
N LEU A 151 -12.62 -0.45 -17.29
CA LEU A 151 -11.59 -1.48 -17.09
C LEU A 151 -12.04 -2.80 -17.72
N PRO A 152 -11.24 -3.44 -18.58
CA PRO A 152 -11.60 -4.73 -19.15
C PRO A 152 -11.80 -5.81 -18.09
N SER A 153 -12.80 -6.67 -18.28
CA SER A 153 -12.99 -7.85 -17.41
C SER A 153 -11.77 -8.77 -17.45
N GLY A 154 -11.49 -9.45 -16.33
CA GLY A 154 -10.40 -10.42 -16.20
C GLY A 154 -9.74 -10.36 -14.83
N GLN A 155 -8.66 -11.13 -14.65
CA GLN A 155 -7.95 -11.16 -13.37
C GLN A 155 -6.85 -10.09 -13.32
N TYR A 156 -6.68 -9.50 -12.14
CA TYR A 156 -5.76 -8.39 -11.90
C TYR A 156 -5.04 -8.54 -10.56
N LEU A 157 -3.78 -8.10 -10.54
CA LEU A 157 -3.14 -7.68 -9.30
C LEU A 157 -3.58 -6.25 -8.98
N VAL A 158 -3.77 -5.97 -7.69
CA VAL A 158 -4.06 -4.64 -7.14
C VAL A 158 -2.99 -4.32 -6.11
N ARG A 159 -2.08 -3.40 -6.44
CA ARG A 159 -0.95 -3.04 -5.58
C ARG A 159 -1.27 -1.78 -4.79
N MET A 160 -1.28 -1.91 -3.47
CA MET A 160 -1.29 -0.78 -2.53
C MET A 160 0.15 -0.33 -2.29
N GLU A 161 0.37 0.98 -2.26
CA GLU A 161 1.64 1.60 -1.90
C GLU A 161 1.37 2.84 -1.05
N ALA A 162 1.68 2.77 0.24
CA ALA A 162 1.82 3.96 1.07
C ALA A 162 3.30 4.33 1.16
N ILE A 163 3.64 5.57 0.80
CA ILE A 163 5.00 6.11 0.82
C ILE A 163 5.10 7.05 2.01
N ALA A 164 5.77 6.60 3.07
CA ALA A 164 6.04 7.41 4.25
C ALA A 164 7.29 8.27 4.02
N LEU A 165 7.15 9.58 4.30
CA LEU A 165 8.11 10.61 3.92
C LEU A 165 8.80 11.30 5.11
N HIS A 166 8.48 10.88 6.34
CA HIS A 166 8.98 11.51 7.58
C HIS A 166 10.52 11.56 7.70
N VAL A 167 11.23 10.63 7.06
CA VAL A 167 12.71 10.57 7.02
C VAL A 167 13.26 10.50 5.58
N ALA A 168 12.51 11.00 4.61
CA ALA A 168 12.83 10.89 3.18
C ALA A 168 13.82 11.94 2.65
N GLN A 169 14.47 12.73 3.52
CA GLN A 169 15.42 13.77 3.12
C GLN A 169 16.75 13.21 2.54
N SER A 170 17.00 11.91 2.72
CA SER A 170 18.15 11.20 2.16
C SER A 170 17.70 10.11 1.20
N TYR A 171 18.53 9.81 0.19
CA TYR A 171 18.27 8.72 -0.74
C TYR A 171 18.10 7.39 0.02
N GLY A 172 17.06 6.62 -0.33
CA GLY A 172 16.67 5.41 0.41
C GLY A 172 16.01 5.64 1.76
N GLY A 173 15.73 6.91 2.13
CA GLY A 173 15.04 7.26 3.38
C GLY A 173 13.52 7.12 3.29
N ALA A 174 12.93 7.24 2.10
CA ALA A 174 11.50 6.98 1.90
C ALA A 174 11.17 5.52 2.22
N GLN A 175 10.06 5.32 2.91
CA GLN A 175 9.62 4.00 3.38
C GLN A 175 8.34 3.60 2.65
N PHE A 176 8.37 2.43 2.01
CA PHE A 176 7.27 1.95 1.19
C PHE A 176 6.59 0.75 1.86
N TYR A 177 5.30 0.90 2.14
CA TYR A 177 4.45 -0.16 2.67
C TYR A 177 3.55 -0.67 1.55
N ILE A 178 3.80 -1.91 1.16
CA ILE A 178 3.31 -2.48 -0.10
C ILE A 178 2.54 -3.75 0.19
N SER A 179 1.47 -3.99 -0.57
CA SER A 179 0.87 -5.32 -0.70
C SER A 179 0.19 -5.49 -2.05
N CYS A 180 -0.01 -6.74 -2.48
CA CYS A 180 -0.71 -7.07 -3.73
C CYS A 180 -1.94 -7.94 -3.47
N GLY A 181 -3.12 -7.38 -3.75
CA GLY A 181 -4.38 -8.10 -3.79
C GLY A 181 -4.61 -8.81 -5.12
N GLN A 182 -5.44 -9.85 -5.11
CA GLN A 182 -5.88 -10.57 -6.30
C GLN A 182 -7.38 -10.40 -6.50
N VAL A 183 -7.78 -9.91 -7.68
CA VAL A 183 -9.19 -9.70 -8.02
C VAL A 183 -9.56 -10.22 -9.40
N GLN A 184 -10.78 -10.73 -9.53
CA GLN A 184 -11.47 -11.00 -10.78
C GLN A 184 -12.43 -9.84 -11.04
N VAL A 185 -12.08 -8.98 -11.99
CA VAL A 185 -12.94 -7.88 -12.44
C VAL A 185 -14.00 -8.43 -13.38
N THR A 186 -15.27 -8.17 -13.08
CA THR A 186 -16.43 -8.53 -13.90
C THR A 186 -17.15 -7.29 -14.43
N ASN A 187 -18.01 -7.47 -15.44
CA ASN A 187 -18.81 -6.38 -16.03
C ASN A 187 -17.98 -5.16 -16.49
N GLY A 188 -16.74 -5.43 -16.92
CA GLY A 188 -15.80 -4.43 -17.40
C GLY A 188 -16.10 -3.92 -18.82
N GLY A 189 -15.42 -2.83 -19.19
CA GLY A 189 -15.53 -2.19 -20.50
C GLY A 189 -14.42 -2.58 -21.48
N SER A 190 -14.17 -1.70 -22.45
CA SER A 190 -13.14 -1.85 -23.51
C SER A 190 -12.03 -0.80 -23.41
N GLY A 191 -11.86 -0.20 -22.23
CA GLY A 191 -10.81 0.78 -21.96
C GLY A 191 -9.41 0.19 -22.15
N LYS A 192 -8.45 1.07 -22.43
CA LYS A 192 -7.02 0.73 -22.57
C LYS A 192 -6.27 1.41 -21.44
N PRO A 193 -5.97 0.71 -20.34
CA PRO A 193 -5.25 1.30 -19.22
C PRO A 193 -3.87 1.81 -19.62
N GLY A 194 -3.51 2.98 -19.10
CA GLY A 194 -2.18 3.56 -19.31
C GLY A 194 -2.07 4.97 -18.74
N PRO A 195 -0.85 5.53 -18.63
CA PRO A 195 0.43 4.94 -19.05
C PRO A 195 0.83 3.68 -18.28
N LEU A 196 1.50 2.74 -18.95
CA LEU A 196 2.01 1.51 -18.32
C LEU A 196 3.46 1.69 -17.85
N VAL A 197 3.78 1.16 -16.67
CA VAL A 197 5.11 1.21 -16.06
C VAL A 197 5.50 -0.16 -15.50
N ALA A 198 6.81 -0.37 -15.30
CA ALA A 198 7.35 -1.55 -14.65
C ALA A 198 7.56 -1.33 -13.16
N ILE A 199 7.37 -2.38 -12.36
CA ILE A 199 7.69 -2.36 -10.93
C ILE A 199 8.53 -3.62 -10.63
N PRO A 200 9.81 -3.49 -10.22
CA PRO A 200 10.59 -2.25 -10.11
C PRO A 200 10.84 -1.55 -11.47
N GLY A 201 11.26 -0.28 -11.42
CA GLY A 201 11.58 0.55 -12.61
C GLY A 201 10.75 1.82 -12.76
N VAL A 202 9.61 1.91 -12.07
CA VAL A 202 8.77 3.13 -12.05
C VAL A 202 9.46 4.29 -11.31
N TYR A 203 10.32 3.98 -10.34
CA TYR A 203 11.05 4.96 -9.54
C TYR A 203 12.55 4.73 -9.59
N THR A 204 13.29 5.81 -9.43
CA THR A 204 14.75 5.86 -9.32
C THR A 204 15.21 6.13 -7.89
N GLY A 205 14.32 6.63 -7.02
CA GLY A 205 14.64 7.08 -5.67
C GLY A 205 15.05 8.55 -5.59
N TYR A 206 15.18 9.22 -6.74
CA TYR A 206 15.52 10.64 -6.85
C TYR A 206 14.32 11.52 -7.22
N GLU A 207 13.13 10.94 -7.36
CA GLU A 207 11.93 11.70 -7.66
C GLU A 207 11.70 12.78 -6.58
N PRO A 208 11.26 13.99 -6.94
CA PRO A 208 11.07 15.08 -5.97
C PRO A 208 9.98 14.80 -4.93
N GLY A 209 9.12 13.79 -5.16
CA GLY A 209 8.16 13.29 -4.16
C GLY A 209 8.67 12.12 -3.31
N ILE A 210 9.85 11.57 -3.61
CA ILE A 210 10.47 10.44 -2.91
C ILE A 210 11.72 10.89 -2.14
N LEU A 211 12.61 11.67 -2.76
CA LEU A 211 13.74 12.31 -2.09
C LEU A 211 13.35 13.74 -1.70
N ILE A 212 12.82 13.89 -0.49
CA ILE A 212 12.19 15.14 -0.05
C ILE A 212 12.32 15.33 1.46
N ASN A 213 12.64 16.56 1.86
CA ASN A 213 12.50 16.99 3.26
C ASN A 213 11.13 17.65 3.45
N ILE A 214 10.22 16.99 4.17
CA ILE A 214 8.86 17.50 4.43
C ILE A 214 8.79 18.44 5.64
N ASN A 215 9.87 18.56 6.42
CA ASN A 215 9.88 19.23 7.73
C ASN A 215 10.30 20.70 7.62
N TYR A 216 11.53 20.97 7.16
CA TYR A 216 12.02 22.35 7.03
C TYR A 216 13.20 22.47 6.04
N PRO A 217 13.18 23.41 5.08
CA PRO A 217 12.05 24.28 4.75
C PRO A 217 10.87 23.47 4.20
N ILE A 218 9.64 23.84 4.57
CA ILE A 218 8.43 23.14 4.11
C ILE A 218 8.33 23.26 2.59
N PRO A 219 8.11 22.15 1.85
CA PRO A 219 7.99 22.17 0.40
C PRO A 219 6.88 23.11 -0.09
N LYS A 220 7.18 23.89 -1.13
CA LYS A 220 6.18 24.77 -1.76
C LYS A 220 5.15 24.02 -2.58
N ASN A 221 5.60 22.96 -3.22
CA ASN A 221 4.82 22.08 -4.07
C ASN A 221 5.21 20.64 -3.73
N TYR A 222 4.31 19.72 -4.01
CA TYR A 222 4.58 18.29 -3.92
C TYR A 222 4.25 17.64 -5.27
N THR A 223 5.13 16.75 -5.74
CA THR A 223 4.93 16.00 -7.00
C THR A 223 4.71 14.54 -6.67
N GLN A 224 3.51 14.04 -6.93
CA GLN A 224 3.21 12.63 -6.75
C GLN A 224 4.09 11.78 -7.66
N PRO A 225 4.81 10.76 -7.14
CA PRO A 225 5.63 9.90 -7.98
C PRO A 225 4.78 8.93 -8.83
N GLY A 226 5.34 8.48 -9.94
CA GLY A 226 4.73 7.51 -10.86
C GLY A 226 3.91 8.12 -11.99
N PRO A 227 3.27 7.29 -12.82
CA PRO A 227 2.45 7.76 -13.93
C PRO A 227 1.19 8.48 -13.44
N ALA A 228 0.55 9.24 -14.34
CA ALA A 228 -0.77 9.81 -14.07
C ALA A 228 -1.81 8.71 -13.79
N VAL A 229 -2.84 9.03 -13.01
CA VAL A 229 -4.00 8.16 -12.79
C VAL A 229 -4.75 7.92 -14.10
N TRP A 230 -5.00 6.66 -14.41
CA TRP A 230 -5.90 6.26 -15.47
C TRP A 230 -7.35 6.28 -14.95
N SER A 231 -8.18 7.17 -15.51
CA SER A 231 -9.53 7.47 -15.01
C SER A 231 -10.67 6.61 -15.60
N GLY A 232 -10.31 5.55 -16.34
CA GLY A 232 -11.18 4.59 -17.03
C GLY A 232 -12.69 4.68 -16.92
#